data_AF-A0A9W9F6E0-F1
#
_entry.id   AF-A0A9W9F6E0-F1
#
_cell.length_a   1.000
_cell.length_b   1.000
_cell.length_c   1.000
_cell.angle_alpha   90.00
_cell.angle_beta   90.00
_cell.angle_gamma   90.00
#
_symmetry.space_group_name_H-M   'P 1'
#
loop_
_entity.id
_entity.type
_entity.pdbx_description
1 polymer ?
#
loop_
_entity_poly.entity_id
_entity_poly.type
_entity_poly.pdbx_seq_one_letter_code
_entity_poly.pdbx_strand_id
1 'polypeptide(L)'
;MPANNSKEYHDFIQKVQPPVMPSTRSHDPDNNQKRTDPFQFGSRFLEEGDNVYEFNAWDHVEPDDEFKAFAEQQYEKQRASRVSDFDRNRFNNDPAKWWNLFYKNNTDNFFKDRKWLQQEFPILAEVTKKDAGPQVVLEVGAGAGNTAFPLIRNNENDQLKVHACDFSKYAVQVMRESDQYNEKHMVADVWDAAAEPTEEADSLPPGLTEGSVDVVILIFIFSALNPNQWDKALRNIYRLLKPGGTVLFRDYGRGDLAQVRFKKGRYMEENFYVRGDGTRVYFFDHDELVQMWGGWTPEKGMQIDLENPVSEAQLAETDNPFKVLHMGADRRLIVNRSSKLKMYRCWMQGLFRKHGGPEPTTESTE
;
A
#
# COMPACT_ATOMS: atom_id res chain seq x y z
N MET A 1 0.71 -33.39 -11.19
CA MET A 1 1.58 -32.54 -12.01
C MET A 1 1.24 -31.11 -11.64
N PRO A 2 2.16 -30.31 -11.06
CA PRO A 2 1.83 -28.97 -10.65
C PRO A 2 1.61 -28.10 -11.90
N ALA A 3 0.49 -27.40 -11.92
CA ALA A 3 0.09 -26.55 -13.03
C ALA A 3 1.06 -25.36 -13.19
N ASN A 4 1.17 -24.91 -14.43
CA ASN A 4 2.22 -24.04 -14.94
C ASN A 4 2.11 -22.60 -14.41
N ASN A 5 2.73 -22.30 -13.25
CA ASN A 5 2.79 -20.95 -12.66
C ASN A 5 3.62 -19.92 -13.47
N SER A 6 4.27 -20.33 -14.57
CA SER A 6 5.23 -19.53 -15.35
C SER A 6 4.56 -18.48 -16.26
N LYS A 7 3.49 -18.86 -16.95
CA LYS A 7 2.79 -17.98 -17.92
C LYS A 7 2.07 -16.81 -17.24
N GLU A 8 1.54 -17.05 -16.04
CA GLU A 8 0.65 -16.11 -15.36
C GLU A 8 1.41 -15.00 -14.61
N TYR A 9 2.65 -15.27 -14.20
CA TYR A 9 3.56 -14.26 -13.64
C TYR A 9 4.04 -13.26 -14.71
N HIS A 10 4.23 -13.73 -15.95
CA HIS A 10 4.52 -12.87 -17.09
C HIS A 10 3.33 -11.98 -17.48
N ASP A 11 2.10 -12.49 -17.43
CA ASP A 11 0.88 -11.70 -17.65
C ASP A 11 0.69 -10.61 -16.58
N PHE A 12 1.10 -10.88 -15.33
CA PHE A 12 1.13 -9.89 -14.26
C PHE A 12 2.14 -8.76 -14.56
N ILE A 13 3.38 -9.10 -14.95
CA ILE A 13 4.39 -8.10 -15.32
C ILE A 13 3.95 -7.30 -16.57
N GLN A 14 3.30 -7.94 -17.55
CA GLN A 14 2.78 -7.27 -18.75
C GLN A 14 1.64 -6.29 -18.48
N LYS A 15 0.77 -6.56 -17.51
CA LYS A 15 -0.31 -5.63 -17.11
C LYS A 15 0.16 -4.44 -16.27
N VAL A 16 1.42 -4.48 -15.84
CA VAL A 16 1.99 -3.58 -14.82
C VAL A 16 3.20 -2.79 -15.36
N GLN A 17 3.64 -3.07 -16.60
CA GLN A 17 4.33 -2.07 -17.43
C GLN A 17 3.40 -0.87 -17.67
N PRO A 18 3.90 0.35 -17.97
CA PRO A 18 3.03 1.48 -18.30
C PRO A 18 1.97 0.99 -19.29
N PRO A 19 0.68 1.11 -18.94
CA PRO A 19 -0.37 0.40 -19.66
C PRO A 19 -0.24 0.71 -21.14
N VAL A 20 -0.12 -0.34 -21.96
CA VAL A 20 -0.13 -0.20 -23.41
C VAL A 20 -1.43 0.50 -23.75
N MET A 21 -1.34 1.74 -24.24
CA MET A 21 -2.53 2.52 -24.56
C MET A 21 -3.39 1.71 -25.52
N PRO A 22 -4.64 1.38 -25.17
CA PRO A 22 -5.49 0.62 -26.04
C PRO A 22 -5.68 1.41 -27.34
N SER A 23 -5.67 0.71 -28.49
CA SER A 23 -5.80 1.33 -29.83
C SER A 23 -7.09 2.12 -30.04
N THR A 24 -8.06 1.98 -29.13
CA THR A 24 -9.39 2.62 -29.18
C THR A 24 -9.66 3.38 -27.89
N ARG A 25 -10.19 4.60 -28.00
CA ARG A 25 -10.50 5.46 -26.84
C ARG A 25 -11.68 4.90 -26.05
N SER A 26 -11.61 4.99 -24.72
CA SER A 26 -12.75 4.64 -23.84
C SER A 26 -13.99 5.51 -24.08
N HIS A 27 -13.78 6.69 -24.66
CA HIS A 27 -14.79 7.71 -24.95
C HIS A 27 -14.82 8.10 -26.44
N ASP A 28 -14.33 7.22 -27.32
CA ASP A 28 -14.46 7.42 -28.76
C ASP A 28 -15.94 7.71 -29.09
N PRO A 29 -16.28 8.84 -29.75
CA PRO A 29 -17.66 9.13 -30.14
C PRO A 29 -18.27 8.02 -31.01
N ASP A 30 -17.46 7.26 -31.75
CA ASP A 30 -17.90 6.14 -32.61
C ASP A 30 -17.93 4.78 -31.88
N ASN A 31 -17.30 4.66 -30.70
CA ASN A 31 -17.26 3.43 -29.90
C ASN A 31 -17.20 3.74 -28.39
N ASN A 32 -18.19 4.51 -27.93
CA ASN A 32 -18.22 5.01 -26.57
C ASN A 32 -18.56 3.85 -25.63
N GLN A 33 -17.55 3.22 -25.01
CA GLN A 33 -17.74 2.18 -23.99
C GLN A 33 -18.25 2.80 -22.68
N LYS A 34 -19.42 3.44 -22.74
CA LYS A 34 -20.18 3.83 -21.55
C LYS A 34 -20.72 2.55 -20.91
N ARG A 35 -19.95 2.05 -19.95
CA ARG A 35 -20.25 0.90 -19.06
C ARG A 35 -20.40 -0.44 -19.77
N THR A 36 -19.33 -1.21 -19.77
CA THR A 36 -19.43 -2.67 -19.65
C THR A 36 -19.32 -3.05 -18.17
N ASP A 37 -20.22 -3.91 -17.70
CA ASP A 37 -20.12 -4.58 -16.41
C ASP A 37 -19.39 -5.91 -16.64
N PRO A 38 -18.33 -6.28 -15.87
CA PRO A 38 -17.76 -5.54 -14.74
C PRO A 38 -16.98 -4.28 -15.15
N PHE A 39 -17.09 -3.24 -14.32
CA PHE A 39 -16.31 -2.00 -14.44
C PHE A 39 -14.80 -2.30 -14.44
N GLN A 40 -14.11 -1.96 -15.53
CA GLN A 40 -12.67 -2.11 -15.66
C GLN A 40 -11.96 -0.86 -15.13
N PHE A 41 -11.18 -1.01 -14.05
CA PHE A 41 -10.32 0.05 -13.52
C PHE A 41 -9.13 0.30 -14.45
N GLY A 42 -8.63 1.55 -14.47
CA GLY A 42 -7.36 1.89 -15.13
C GLY A 42 -7.42 2.13 -16.64
N SER A 43 -8.61 2.24 -17.24
CA SER A 43 -8.80 2.34 -18.70
C SER A 43 -9.16 3.74 -19.22
N ARG A 44 -9.26 4.74 -18.34
CA ARG A 44 -9.64 6.11 -18.73
C ARG A 44 -8.40 6.99 -18.89
N PHE A 45 -7.83 6.97 -20.09
CA PHE A 45 -6.69 7.81 -20.47
C PHE A 45 -7.16 9.20 -20.90
N LEU A 46 -6.46 10.24 -20.42
CA LEU A 46 -6.71 11.63 -20.79
C LEU A 46 -5.65 12.08 -21.80
N GLU A 47 -6.06 12.42 -23.01
CA GLU A 47 -5.20 12.88 -24.11
C GLU A 47 -5.34 14.39 -24.38
N GLU A 48 -4.44 14.93 -25.21
CA GLU A 48 -4.54 16.32 -25.68
C GLU A 48 -5.82 16.54 -26.50
N GLY A 49 -6.60 17.56 -26.13
CA GLY A 49 -7.87 17.90 -26.76
C GLY A 49 -9.10 17.30 -26.08
N ASP A 50 -8.92 16.36 -25.14
CA ASP A 50 -10.04 15.75 -24.42
C ASP A 50 -10.72 16.74 -23.47
N ASN A 51 -12.03 16.56 -23.28
CA ASN A 51 -12.75 17.28 -22.25
C ASN A 51 -12.50 16.63 -20.89
N VAL A 52 -11.60 17.21 -20.10
CA VAL A 52 -11.25 16.74 -18.75
C VAL A 52 -12.46 16.53 -17.81
N TYR A 53 -13.62 17.15 -18.08
CA TYR A 53 -14.84 17.01 -17.28
C TYR A 53 -15.86 16.01 -17.85
N GLU A 54 -15.48 15.22 -18.85
CA GLU A 54 -16.31 14.14 -19.39
C GLU A 54 -16.53 13.05 -18.35
N PHE A 55 -15.47 12.61 -17.68
CA PHE A 55 -15.52 11.69 -16.55
C PHE A 55 -15.31 12.40 -15.22
N ASN A 56 -15.63 11.69 -14.13
CA ASN A 56 -15.39 12.17 -12.77
C ASN A 56 -13.94 11.88 -12.32
N ALA A 57 -13.24 10.99 -13.03
CA ALA A 57 -11.85 10.68 -12.82
C ALA A 57 -11.20 10.12 -14.08
N TRP A 58 -9.90 10.34 -14.21
CA TRP A 58 -9.01 9.81 -15.24
C TRP A 58 -7.86 9.06 -14.57
N ASP A 59 -7.36 8.04 -15.24
CA ASP A 59 -6.33 7.12 -14.78
C ASP A 59 -4.99 7.45 -15.50
N HIS A 60 -3.86 7.20 -14.85
CA HIS A 60 -2.50 7.42 -15.38
C HIS A 60 -2.18 8.88 -15.78
N VAL A 61 -2.72 9.85 -15.03
CA VAL A 61 -2.56 11.27 -15.36
C VAL A 61 -1.41 11.90 -14.58
N GLU A 62 -0.41 12.38 -15.32
CA GLU A 62 0.67 13.21 -14.76
C GLU A 62 0.18 14.62 -14.40
N PRO A 63 0.62 15.19 -13.26
CA PRO A 63 0.32 16.57 -12.93
C PRO A 63 0.90 17.55 -13.97
N ASP A 64 0.10 18.55 -14.33
CA ASP A 64 0.53 19.66 -15.17
C ASP A 64 1.53 20.59 -14.43
N ASP A 65 2.26 21.41 -15.19
CA ASP A 65 3.29 22.29 -14.63
C ASP A 65 2.70 23.37 -13.70
N GLU A 66 1.44 23.77 -13.93
CA GLU A 66 0.72 24.67 -13.04
C GLU A 66 0.52 24.05 -11.66
N PHE A 67 0.06 22.79 -11.60
CA PHE A 67 -0.09 22.09 -10.34
C PHE A 67 1.26 21.84 -9.65
N LYS A 68 2.30 21.48 -10.40
CA LYS A 68 3.66 21.29 -9.84
C LYS A 68 4.17 22.58 -9.19
N ALA A 69 4.05 23.72 -9.88
CA ALA A 69 4.43 25.02 -9.33
C ALA A 69 3.57 25.41 -8.10
N PHE A 70 2.27 25.13 -8.14
CA PHE A 70 1.38 25.32 -7.00
C PHE A 70 1.79 24.46 -5.80
N ALA A 71 2.12 23.18 -6.02
CA ALA A 71 2.55 22.25 -4.98
C ALA A 71 3.82 22.73 -4.27
N GLU A 72 4.84 23.15 -5.03
CA GLU A 72 6.08 23.68 -4.46
C GLU A 72 5.82 24.93 -3.60
N GLN A 73 4.97 25.85 -4.06
CA GLN A 73 4.57 27.00 -3.24
C GLN A 73 3.84 26.59 -1.94
N GLN A 74 3.02 25.54 -1.98
CA GLN A 74 2.37 25.04 -0.76
C GLN A 74 3.39 24.42 0.20
N TYR A 75 4.36 23.64 -0.31
CA TYR A 75 5.40 23.05 0.52
C TYR A 75 6.25 24.11 1.23
N GLU A 76 6.60 25.21 0.56
CA GLU A 76 7.26 26.35 1.19
C GLU A 76 6.45 26.96 2.34
N LYS A 77 5.14 27.19 2.12
CA LYS A 77 4.23 27.72 3.15
C LYS A 77 4.08 26.76 4.34
N GLN A 78 4.04 25.47 4.08
CA GLN A 78 3.96 24.43 5.09
C GLN A 78 5.26 24.36 5.91
N ARG A 79 6.42 24.41 5.25
CA ARG A 79 7.75 24.48 5.89
C ARG A 79 7.91 25.74 6.75
N ALA A 80 7.36 26.87 6.33
CA ALA A 80 7.35 28.10 7.11
C ALA A 80 6.40 28.05 8.33
N SER A 81 5.48 27.08 8.39
CA SER A 81 4.49 26.95 9.47
C SER A 81 4.42 25.52 10.02
N ARG A 82 5.56 25.09 10.58
CA ARG A 82 5.72 23.78 11.21
C ARG A 82 4.89 23.65 12.48
N VAL A 83 4.65 22.41 12.90
CA VAL A 83 4.16 22.12 14.25
C VAL A 83 5.13 22.66 15.31
N SER A 84 4.62 22.97 16.50
CA SER A 84 5.48 23.31 17.64
C SER A 84 6.29 22.09 18.10
N ASP A 85 7.43 22.29 18.75
CA ASP A 85 8.22 21.17 19.31
C ASP A 85 7.41 20.36 20.34
N PHE A 86 6.57 21.05 21.12
CA PHE A 86 5.64 20.42 22.06
C PHE A 86 4.67 19.48 21.34
N ASP A 87 4.03 19.95 20.28
CA ASP A 87 3.08 19.13 19.52
C ASP A 87 3.78 18.00 18.78
N ARG A 88 4.96 18.24 18.18
CA ARG A 88 5.77 17.18 17.55
C ARG A 88 6.07 16.04 18.53
N ASN A 89 6.52 16.39 19.74
CA ASN A 89 6.78 15.43 20.81
C ASN A 89 5.49 14.70 21.23
N ARG A 90 4.39 15.44 21.39
CA ARG A 90 3.08 14.87 21.74
C ARG A 90 2.56 13.85 20.72
N PHE A 91 2.73 14.11 19.42
CA PHE A 91 2.27 13.20 18.37
C PHE A 91 3.18 11.98 18.18
N ASN A 92 4.46 12.10 18.51
CA ASN A 92 5.42 10.99 18.36
C ASN A 92 5.55 10.08 19.59
N ASN A 93 5.28 10.57 20.81
CA ASN A 93 5.50 9.77 22.03
C ASN A 93 4.45 8.69 22.27
N ASP A 94 3.20 8.92 21.85
CA ASP A 94 2.11 7.96 22.01
C ASP A 94 1.25 7.95 20.73
N PRO A 95 1.75 7.38 19.62
CA PRO A 95 1.03 7.32 18.37
C PRO A 95 -0.22 6.41 18.45
N ALA A 96 -0.20 5.40 19.33
CA ALA A 96 -1.31 4.46 19.52
C ALA A 96 -2.58 5.17 20.00
N LYS A 97 -2.43 6.17 20.89
CA LYS A 97 -3.54 6.98 21.39
C LYS A 97 -4.36 7.63 20.28
N TRP A 98 -3.72 8.12 19.22
CA TRP A 98 -4.41 8.81 18.13
C TRP A 98 -5.22 7.87 17.27
N TRP A 99 -4.68 6.69 16.96
CA TRP A 99 -5.43 5.63 16.28
C TRP A 99 -6.57 5.08 17.14
N ASN A 100 -6.34 4.91 18.44
CA ASN A 100 -7.38 4.52 19.39
C ASN A 100 -8.53 5.54 19.44
N LEU A 101 -8.22 6.84 19.46
CA LEU A 101 -9.25 7.87 19.42
C LEU A 101 -10.00 7.87 18.09
N PHE A 102 -9.28 7.68 16.98
CA PHE A 102 -9.87 7.59 15.65
C PHE A 102 -10.90 6.46 15.57
N TYR A 103 -10.52 5.21 15.91
CA TYR A 103 -11.43 4.06 15.80
C TYR A 103 -12.56 4.09 16.83
N LYS A 104 -12.31 4.63 18.03
CA LYS A 104 -13.38 4.86 19.01
C LYS A 104 -14.48 5.78 18.48
N ASN A 105 -14.13 6.75 17.63
CA ASN A 105 -15.08 7.73 17.10
C ASN A 105 -15.72 7.32 15.76
N ASN A 106 -15.09 6.44 14.99
CA ASN A 106 -15.48 6.15 13.61
C ASN A 106 -15.95 4.71 13.35
N THR A 107 -15.60 3.76 14.23
CA THR A 107 -15.93 2.33 14.10
C THR A 107 -15.59 1.77 12.71
N ASP A 108 -16.54 1.06 12.10
CA ASP A 108 -16.53 0.45 10.76
C ASP A 108 -17.05 1.38 9.64
N ASN A 109 -17.50 2.60 9.97
CA ASN A 109 -18.21 3.47 9.03
C ASN A 109 -17.31 4.31 8.12
N PHE A 110 -16.01 4.38 8.42
CA PHE A 110 -15.12 5.34 7.75
C PHE A 110 -14.50 4.81 6.46
N PHE A 111 -13.93 3.61 6.50
CA PHE A 111 -13.27 3.00 5.35
C PHE A 111 -14.22 2.06 4.61
N LYS A 112 -14.09 2.03 3.28
CA LYS A 112 -14.87 1.13 2.43
C LYS A 112 -14.09 -0.13 2.13
N ASP A 113 -14.81 -1.21 1.88
CA ASP A 113 -14.24 -2.45 1.37
C ASP A 113 -13.39 -2.23 0.12
N ARG A 114 -12.19 -2.80 0.13
CA ARG A 114 -11.18 -2.63 -0.93
C ARG A 114 -11.45 -3.59 -2.10
N LYS A 115 -12.55 -3.33 -2.83
CA LYS A 115 -13.00 -4.14 -3.98
C LYS A 115 -11.97 -4.26 -5.11
N TRP A 116 -11.02 -3.34 -5.18
CA TRP A 116 -9.97 -3.31 -6.20
C TRP A 116 -8.79 -4.26 -5.87
N LEU A 117 -8.69 -4.75 -4.63
CA LEU A 117 -7.44 -5.36 -4.16
C LEU A 117 -7.07 -6.65 -4.90
N GLN A 118 -8.04 -7.49 -5.24
CA GLN A 118 -7.79 -8.72 -6.01
C GLN A 118 -7.41 -8.44 -7.47
N GLN A 119 -7.84 -7.31 -8.04
CA GLN A 119 -7.44 -6.92 -9.40
C GLN A 119 -5.99 -6.44 -9.42
N GLU A 120 -5.61 -5.66 -8.41
CA GLU A 120 -4.27 -5.10 -8.25
C GLU A 120 -3.24 -6.13 -7.73
N PHE A 121 -3.68 -7.10 -6.92
CA PHE A 121 -2.83 -8.15 -6.36
C PHE A 121 -3.45 -9.54 -6.58
N PRO A 122 -3.27 -10.13 -7.77
CA PRO A 122 -3.84 -11.43 -8.14
C PRO A 122 -3.45 -12.58 -7.20
N ILE A 123 -2.30 -12.51 -6.51
CA ILE A 123 -1.90 -13.50 -5.52
C ILE A 123 -2.94 -13.70 -4.41
N LEU A 124 -3.75 -12.69 -4.12
CA LEU A 124 -4.85 -12.82 -3.16
C LEU A 124 -5.96 -13.74 -3.66
N ALA A 125 -6.16 -13.86 -4.97
CA ALA A 125 -7.06 -14.87 -5.54
C ALA A 125 -6.44 -16.26 -5.45
N GLU A 126 -5.13 -16.39 -5.65
CA GLU A 126 -4.40 -17.67 -5.60
C GLU A 126 -4.48 -18.31 -4.22
N VAL A 127 -4.19 -17.56 -3.15
CA VAL A 127 -4.22 -18.09 -1.78
C VAL A 127 -5.64 -18.49 -1.33
N THR A 128 -6.67 -17.97 -2.00
CA THR A 128 -8.07 -18.32 -1.75
C THR A 128 -8.59 -19.52 -2.55
N LYS A 129 -7.82 -20.08 -3.49
CA LYS A 129 -8.27 -21.24 -4.29
C LYS A 129 -8.39 -22.50 -3.43
N LYS A 130 -9.41 -23.32 -3.72
CA LYS A 130 -9.72 -24.55 -2.97
C LYS A 130 -8.53 -25.50 -2.74
N ASP A 131 -7.60 -25.55 -3.69
CA ASP A 131 -6.45 -26.45 -3.71
C ASP A 131 -5.10 -25.75 -3.41
N ALA A 132 -5.12 -24.49 -2.97
CA ALA A 132 -3.91 -23.71 -2.65
C ALA A 132 -3.11 -24.23 -1.44
N GLY A 133 -3.65 -25.21 -0.70
CA GLY A 133 -3.03 -25.77 0.50
C GLY A 133 -3.01 -24.78 1.69
N PRO A 134 -2.24 -25.06 2.74
CA PRO A 134 -2.06 -24.14 3.87
C PRO A 134 -1.48 -22.81 3.42
N GLN A 135 -2.21 -21.73 3.67
CA GLN A 135 -1.81 -20.36 3.32
C GLN A 135 -2.01 -19.44 4.52
N VAL A 136 -1.00 -18.63 4.82
CA VAL A 136 -1.04 -17.63 5.90
C VAL A 136 -0.88 -16.24 5.30
N VAL A 137 -1.91 -15.41 5.46
CA VAL A 137 -1.92 -14.00 5.05
C VAL A 137 -1.90 -13.12 6.29
N LEU A 138 -0.95 -12.20 6.38
CA LEU A 138 -0.90 -11.18 7.43
C LEU A 138 -1.32 -9.83 6.84
N GLU A 139 -2.40 -9.24 7.33
CA GLU A 139 -2.72 -7.83 7.11
C GLU A 139 -2.19 -6.99 8.27
N VAL A 140 -1.33 -6.01 7.98
CA VAL A 140 -0.79 -5.07 8.96
C VAL A 140 -1.49 -3.72 8.82
N GLY A 141 -2.04 -3.21 9.92
CA GLY A 141 -2.91 -2.03 9.89
C GLY A 141 -4.31 -2.37 9.35
N ALA A 142 -4.88 -3.49 9.80
CA ALA A 142 -6.13 -4.04 9.29
C ALA A 142 -7.35 -3.15 9.54
N GLY A 143 -7.27 -2.23 10.50
CA GLY A 143 -8.35 -1.31 10.83
C GLY A 143 -9.64 -2.03 11.21
N ALA A 144 -10.73 -1.68 10.54
CA ALA A 144 -12.03 -2.34 10.70
C ALA A 144 -12.20 -3.60 9.80
N GLY A 145 -11.13 -4.12 9.20
CA GLY A 145 -11.16 -5.36 8.41
C GLY A 145 -11.63 -5.20 6.97
N ASN A 146 -11.58 -3.99 6.40
CA ASN A 146 -12.04 -3.71 5.01
C ASN A 146 -11.19 -4.38 3.90
N THR A 147 -10.14 -5.12 4.27
CA THR A 147 -9.41 -6.03 3.39
C THR A 147 -9.61 -7.48 3.83
N ALA A 148 -9.37 -7.79 5.11
CA ALA A 148 -9.53 -9.12 5.66
C ALA A 148 -10.92 -9.72 5.40
N PHE A 149 -12.01 -8.98 5.66
CA PHE A 149 -13.36 -9.51 5.46
C PHE A 149 -13.66 -9.80 3.98
N PRO A 150 -13.41 -8.90 3.01
CA PRO A 150 -13.52 -9.25 1.59
C PRO A 150 -12.70 -10.47 1.18
N LEU A 151 -11.47 -10.62 1.69
CA LEU A 151 -10.62 -11.77 1.38
C LEU A 151 -11.27 -13.08 1.86
N ILE A 152 -11.80 -13.09 3.09
CA ILE A 152 -12.48 -14.26 3.67
C ILE A 152 -13.79 -14.56 2.95
N ARG A 153 -14.57 -13.53 2.58
CA ARG A 153 -15.82 -13.73 1.83
C ARG A 153 -15.61 -14.38 0.45
N ASN A 154 -14.46 -14.11 -0.17
CA ASN A 154 -14.09 -14.67 -1.47
C ASN A 154 -13.26 -15.97 -1.33
N ASN A 155 -13.12 -16.51 -0.12
CA ASN A 155 -12.27 -17.65 0.14
C ASN A 155 -12.94 -19.00 -0.20
N GLU A 156 -12.27 -19.82 -1.00
CA GLU A 156 -12.61 -21.23 -1.22
C GLU A 156 -11.59 -22.20 -0.58
N ASN A 157 -10.49 -21.68 -0.04
CA ASN A 157 -9.42 -22.44 0.59
C ASN A 157 -9.72 -22.71 2.08
N ASP A 158 -10.06 -23.96 2.39
CA ASP A 158 -10.38 -24.35 3.76
C ASP A 158 -9.20 -24.27 4.75
N GLN A 159 -7.97 -24.16 4.24
CA GLN A 159 -6.73 -24.06 5.01
C GLN A 159 -6.13 -22.64 5.03
N LEU A 160 -6.84 -21.65 4.50
CA LEU A 160 -6.43 -20.25 4.60
C LEU A 160 -6.59 -19.74 6.03
N LYS A 161 -5.54 -19.09 6.53
CA LYS A 161 -5.54 -18.32 7.78
C LYS A 161 -5.13 -16.88 7.53
N VAL A 162 -5.98 -15.94 7.95
CA VAL A 162 -5.76 -14.49 7.88
C VAL A 162 -5.47 -13.96 9.28
N HIS A 163 -4.25 -13.45 9.50
CA HIS A 163 -3.90 -12.69 10.69
C HIS A 163 -4.12 -11.21 10.39
N ALA A 164 -5.09 -10.58 11.05
CA ALA A 164 -5.46 -9.18 10.85
C ALA A 164 -4.97 -8.36 12.05
N CYS A 165 -3.81 -7.73 11.91
CA CYS A 165 -3.17 -7.01 12.99
C CYS A 165 -3.38 -5.50 12.87
N ASP A 166 -3.66 -4.82 13.98
CA ASP A 166 -3.72 -3.36 14.02
C ASP A 166 -3.08 -2.81 15.30
N PHE A 167 -2.52 -1.61 15.22
CA PHE A 167 -1.92 -0.94 16.37
C PHE A 167 -2.98 -0.46 17.37
N SER A 168 -4.21 -0.23 16.91
CA SER A 168 -5.34 0.16 17.73
C SER A 168 -6.10 -1.03 18.28
N LYS A 169 -6.19 -1.12 19.61
CA LYS A 169 -7.08 -2.08 20.29
C LYS A 169 -8.55 -1.90 19.95
N TYR A 170 -8.98 -0.68 19.61
CA TYR A 170 -10.37 -0.43 19.22
C TYR A 170 -10.64 -0.89 17.79
N ALA A 171 -9.67 -0.79 16.87
CA ALA A 171 -9.78 -1.38 15.54
C ALA A 171 -9.96 -2.90 15.62
N VAL A 172 -9.10 -3.55 16.43
CA VAL A 172 -9.19 -4.99 16.70
C VAL A 172 -10.52 -5.37 17.33
N GLN A 173 -11.00 -4.58 18.29
CA GLN A 173 -12.33 -4.78 18.89
C GLN A 173 -13.44 -4.70 17.84
N VAL A 174 -13.45 -3.68 16.98
CA VAL A 174 -14.43 -3.53 15.89
C VAL A 174 -14.43 -4.76 14.96
N MET A 175 -13.25 -5.29 14.61
CA MET A 175 -13.17 -6.51 13.80
C MET A 175 -13.75 -7.73 14.54
N ARG A 176 -13.38 -7.92 15.81
CA ARG A 176 -13.85 -9.08 16.61
C ARG A 176 -15.35 -9.05 16.92
N GLU A 177 -15.96 -7.87 16.98
CA GLU A 177 -17.39 -7.67 17.21
C GLU A 177 -18.24 -7.77 15.92
N SER A 178 -17.61 -7.83 14.75
CA SER A 178 -18.30 -7.96 13.47
C SER A 178 -18.93 -9.34 13.29
N ASP A 179 -20.16 -9.40 12.77
CA ASP A 179 -20.81 -10.66 12.37
C ASP A 179 -20.05 -11.42 11.27
N GLN A 180 -19.10 -10.76 10.59
CA GLN A 180 -18.24 -11.37 9.58
C GLN A 180 -16.99 -12.04 10.18
N TYR A 181 -16.73 -11.87 11.47
CA TYR A 181 -15.57 -12.45 12.13
C TYR A 181 -15.70 -13.97 12.22
N ASN A 182 -14.80 -14.68 11.55
CA ASN A 182 -14.81 -16.14 11.46
C ASN A 182 -13.51 -16.71 12.00
N GLU A 183 -13.54 -17.20 13.24
CA GLU A 183 -12.36 -17.77 13.93
C GLU A 183 -11.71 -18.95 13.20
N LYS A 184 -12.43 -19.65 12.32
CA LYS A 184 -11.84 -20.67 11.44
C LYS A 184 -10.74 -20.07 10.57
N HIS A 185 -11.07 -18.97 9.87
CA HIS A 185 -10.22 -18.40 8.83
C HIS A 185 -9.47 -17.14 9.24
N MET A 186 -9.80 -16.51 10.37
CA MET A 186 -9.08 -15.32 10.80
C MET A 186 -8.79 -15.28 12.30
N VAL A 187 -7.79 -14.47 12.64
CA VAL A 187 -7.52 -13.98 13.99
C VAL A 187 -7.21 -12.49 13.86
N ALA A 188 -7.79 -11.66 14.73
CA ALA A 188 -7.44 -10.25 14.80
C ALA A 188 -6.73 -9.93 16.11
N ASP A 189 -5.56 -9.28 16.06
CA ASP A 189 -4.74 -9.00 17.25
C ASP A 189 -4.12 -7.59 17.25
N VAL A 190 -3.83 -7.08 18.45
CA VAL A 190 -3.10 -5.82 18.59
C VAL A 190 -1.63 -6.09 18.37
N TRP A 191 -1.03 -5.36 17.44
CA TRP A 191 0.40 -5.46 17.15
C TRP A 191 0.98 -4.15 16.64
N ASP A 192 2.16 -3.81 17.13
CA ASP A 192 2.99 -2.73 16.58
C ASP A 192 3.98 -3.34 15.58
N ALA A 193 3.86 -2.98 14.31
CA ALA A 193 4.74 -3.48 13.26
C ALA A 193 6.22 -3.18 13.54
N ALA A 194 6.51 -2.08 14.25
CA ALA A 194 7.84 -1.66 14.63
C ALA A 194 8.21 -2.03 16.08
N ALA A 195 7.49 -2.99 16.69
CA ALA A 195 7.80 -3.51 18.01
C ALA A 195 9.25 -4.01 18.08
N GLU A 196 9.86 -3.82 19.24
CA GLU A 196 11.14 -4.41 19.61
C GLU A 196 10.91 -5.55 20.60
N PRO A 197 11.73 -6.61 20.57
CA PRO A 197 11.62 -7.69 21.54
C PRO A 197 11.87 -7.17 22.96
N THR A 198 11.15 -7.71 23.93
CA THR A 198 11.38 -7.50 25.36
C THR A 198 11.97 -8.75 26.00
N GLU A 199 12.22 -8.74 27.31
CA GLU A 199 12.66 -9.94 28.03
C GLU A 199 11.59 -11.04 28.03
N GLU A 200 10.32 -10.66 27.90
CA GLU A 200 9.16 -11.54 28.06
C GLU A 200 8.48 -11.94 26.74
N ALA A 201 8.73 -11.21 25.66
CA ALA A 201 8.06 -11.43 24.38
C ALA A 201 8.94 -11.06 23.18
N ASP A 202 8.77 -11.78 22.07
CA ASP A 202 9.31 -11.34 20.78
C ASP A 202 8.51 -10.10 20.28
N SER A 203 9.09 -9.40 19.32
CA SER A 203 8.48 -8.35 18.49
C SER A 203 7.43 -8.85 17.48
N LEU A 204 7.29 -10.17 17.30
CA LEU A 204 6.37 -10.75 16.31
C LEU A 204 4.91 -10.76 16.83
N PRO A 205 3.90 -10.67 15.94
CA PRO A 205 2.50 -10.69 16.32
C PRO A 205 2.11 -12.04 16.97
N PRO A 206 1.11 -12.05 17.87
CA PRO A 206 0.63 -13.27 18.51
C PRO A 206 0.28 -14.38 17.51
N GLY A 207 0.72 -15.61 17.81
CA GLY A 207 0.43 -16.79 17.00
C GLY A 207 1.23 -16.93 15.71
N LEU A 208 2.13 -15.99 15.38
CA LEU A 208 3.04 -16.08 14.25
C LEU A 208 4.49 -16.20 14.72
N THR A 209 5.31 -16.88 13.91
CA THR A 209 6.74 -17.08 14.15
C THR A 209 7.55 -16.68 12.91
N GLU A 210 8.88 -16.74 13.01
CA GLU A 210 9.72 -16.55 11.83
C GLU A 210 9.37 -17.54 10.72
N GLY A 211 9.37 -17.08 9.47
CA GLY A 211 9.09 -17.92 8.31
C GLY A 211 7.71 -18.58 8.30
N SER A 212 6.70 -17.95 8.89
CA SER A 212 5.34 -18.51 8.99
C SER A 212 4.33 -17.91 8.02
N VAL A 213 4.64 -16.77 7.39
CA VAL A 213 3.70 -16.00 6.57
C VAL A 213 4.01 -16.13 5.07
N ASP A 214 3.00 -16.41 4.25
CA ASP A 214 3.10 -16.51 2.79
C ASP A 214 2.95 -15.12 2.12
N VAL A 215 1.99 -14.33 2.58
CA VAL A 215 1.69 -12.99 2.03
C VAL A 215 1.51 -11.97 3.16
N VAL A 216 2.21 -10.84 3.08
CA VAL A 216 2.02 -9.69 3.96
C VAL A 216 1.34 -8.55 3.18
N ILE A 217 0.26 -7.99 3.72
CA ILE A 217 -0.48 -6.87 3.14
C ILE A 217 -0.18 -5.62 3.95
N LEU A 218 0.36 -4.60 3.28
CA LEU A 218 0.74 -3.30 3.84
C LEU A 218 0.03 -2.18 3.06
N ILE A 219 -1.16 -1.78 3.51
CA ILE A 219 -1.95 -0.74 2.84
C ILE A 219 -2.16 0.45 3.77
N PHE A 220 -1.57 1.60 3.43
CA PHE A 220 -1.60 2.85 4.21
C PHE A 220 -1.07 2.70 5.63
N ILE A 221 -0.02 1.89 5.80
CA ILE A 221 0.59 1.60 7.10
C ILE A 221 1.96 2.26 7.26
N PHE A 222 2.84 2.17 6.25
CA PHE A 222 4.18 2.76 6.36
C PHE A 222 4.12 4.28 6.48
N SER A 223 3.14 4.92 5.83
CA SER A 223 2.92 6.36 6.00
C SER A 223 2.48 6.76 7.41
N ALA A 224 1.87 5.87 8.18
CA ALA A 224 1.44 6.17 9.55
C ALA A 224 2.60 6.05 10.57
N LEU A 225 3.68 5.35 10.19
CA LEU A 225 4.89 5.18 10.98
C LEU A 225 5.73 6.47 10.97
N ASN A 226 6.50 6.67 12.03
CA ASN A 226 7.60 7.62 11.98
C ASN A 226 8.71 7.03 11.09
N PRO A 227 9.44 7.85 10.30
CA PRO A 227 10.58 7.37 9.52
C PRO A 227 11.58 6.49 10.29
N ASN A 228 11.81 6.77 11.58
CA ASN A 228 12.73 5.98 12.42
C ASN A 228 12.20 4.58 12.80
N GLN A 229 10.93 4.26 12.47
CA GLN A 229 10.29 2.97 12.74
C GLN A 229 10.34 2.03 11.52
N TRP A 230 10.61 2.54 10.32
CA TRP A 230 10.53 1.73 9.10
C TRP A 230 11.52 0.57 9.07
N ASP A 231 12.77 0.76 9.54
CA ASP A 231 13.76 -0.33 9.58
C ASP A 231 13.30 -1.50 10.46
N LYS A 232 12.73 -1.17 11.63
CA LYS A 232 12.19 -2.17 12.58
C LYS A 232 11.00 -2.90 11.97
N ALA A 233 10.10 -2.16 11.31
CA ALA A 233 8.97 -2.75 10.60
C ALA A 233 9.42 -3.70 9.47
N LEU A 234 10.36 -3.27 8.62
CA LEU A 234 10.94 -4.09 7.55
C LEU A 234 11.59 -5.35 8.10
N ARG A 235 12.36 -5.22 9.20
CA ARG A 235 12.98 -6.36 9.87
C ARG A 235 11.95 -7.38 10.35
N ASN A 236 10.88 -6.93 11.00
CA ASN A 236 9.82 -7.83 11.48
C ASN A 236 9.07 -8.50 10.31
N ILE A 237 8.76 -7.74 9.26
CA ILE A 237 8.13 -8.27 8.03
C ILE A 237 9.04 -9.33 7.38
N TYR A 238 10.34 -9.03 7.26
CA TYR A 238 11.32 -9.98 6.72
C TYR A 238 11.39 -11.26 7.55
N ARG A 239 11.43 -11.15 8.88
CA ARG A 239 11.43 -12.32 9.79
C ARG A 239 10.18 -13.17 9.61
N LEU A 240 8.99 -12.56 9.51
CA LEU A 240 7.71 -13.25 9.38
C LEU A 240 7.56 -14.03 8.07
N LEU A 241 8.04 -13.47 6.97
CA LEU A 241 7.88 -14.07 5.65
C LEU A 241 8.64 -15.39 5.53
N LYS A 242 7.97 -16.39 4.95
CA LYS A 242 8.64 -17.58 4.39
C LYS A 242 9.62 -17.17 3.29
N PRO A 243 10.67 -17.96 3.04
CA PRO A 243 11.40 -17.85 1.78
C PRO A 243 10.42 -17.88 0.60
N GLY A 244 10.43 -16.84 -0.25
CA GLY A 244 9.59 -16.73 -1.44
C GLY A 244 8.25 -16.05 -1.17
N GLY A 245 7.95 -15.78 0.10
CA GLY A 245 6.79 -15.02 0.52
C GLY A 245 6.82 -13.59 -0.03
N THR A 246 5.65 -12.99 -0.14
CA THR A 246 5.47 -11.70 -0.83
C THR A 246 4.90 -10.61 0.06
N VAL A 247 5.22 -9.37 -0.27
CA VAL A 247 4.67 -8.18 0.36
C VAL A 247 3.87 -7.41 -0.68
N LEU A 248 2.60 -7.15 -0.37
CA LEU A 248 1.72 -6.28 -1.12
C LEU A 248 1.72 -4.90 -0.48
N PHE A 249 2.24 -3.90 -1.18
CA PHE A 249 2.42 -2.57 -0.63
C PHE A 249 1.55 -1.55 -1.36
N ARG A 250 0.87 -0.70 -0.60
CA ARG A 250 0.26 0.51 -1.13
C ARG A 250 0.27 1.64 -0.12
N ASP A 251 0.79 2.80 -0.49
CA ASP A 251 0.80 3.96 0.41
C ASP A 251 0.64 5.31 -0.33
N TYR A 252 0.70 6.43 0.37
CA TYR A 252 0.58 7.77 -0.23
C TYR A 252 1.86 8.17 -0.96
N GLY A 253 1.73 8.75 -2.16
CA GLY A 253 2.86 9.29 -2.92
C GLY A 253 3.00 10.81 -2.78
N ARG A 254 4.23 11.31 -2.87
CA ARG A 254 4.53 12.75 -2.94
C ARG A 254 3.77 13.39 -4.12
N GLY A 255 3.30 14.61 -3.91
CA GLY A 255 2.49 15.34 -4.88
C GLY A 255 0.98 15.03 -4.82
N ASP A 256 0.53 14.09 -3.98
CA ASP A 256 -0.91 13.89 -3.76
C ASP A 256 -1.56 15.19 -3.23
N LEU A 257 -2.73 15.54 -3.75
CA LEU A 257 -3.43 16.75 -3.32
C LEU A 257 -3.66 16.81 -1.80
N ALA A 258 -3.82 15.67 -1.12
CA ALA A 258 -3.94 15.63 0.33
C ALA A 258 -2.68 16.16 1.04
N GLN A 259 -1.49 15.92 0.47
CA GLN A 259 -0.23 16.51 0.93
C GLN A 259 -0.22 18.01 0.65
N VAL A 260 -0.48 18.38 -0.61
CA VAL A 260 -0.37 19.77 -1.10
C VAL A 260 -1.30 20.72 -0.34
N ARG A 261 -2.46 20.23 0.10
CA ARG A 261 -3.47 21.06 0.80
C ARG A 261 -3.33 21.09 2.33
N PHE A 262 -2.27 20.56 2.92
CA PHE A 262 -2.12 20.62 4.38
C PHE A 262 -2.16 22.07 4.86
N LYS A 263 -2.94 22.29 5.92
CA LYS A 263 -3.05 23.61 6.56
C LYS A 263 -1.82 23.88 7.42
N LYS A 264 -1.66 25.14 7.81
CA LYS A 264 -0.63 25.58 8.77
C LYS A 264 -0.61 24.75 10.06
N GLY A 265 0.57 24.56 10.63
CA GLY A 265 0.76 23.82 11.89
C GLY A 265 0.55 22.31 11.76
N ARG A 266 0.82 21.73 10.58
CA ARG A 266 0.69 20.29 10.30
C ARG A 266 1.98 19.63 9.82
N TYR A 267 2.90 20.42 9.28
CA TYR A 267 4.21 19.96 8.83
C TYR A 267 5.07 19.59 10.02
N MET A 268 5.52 18.33 10.08
CA MET A 268 6.49 17.86 11.09
C MET A 268 7.90 17.91 10.51
N GLU A 269 8.11 17.16 9.43
CA GLU A 269 9.37 17.02 8.70
C GLU A 269 9.07 16.91 7.19
N GLU A 270 10.11 16.86 6.36
CA GLU A 270 9.91 16.75 4.91
C GLU A 270 9.07 15.51 4.61
N ASN A 271 8.05 15.67 3.77
CA ASN A 271 7.04 14.64 3.48
C ASN A 271 6.24 14.09 4.69
N PHE A 272 6.51 14.49 5.95
CA PHE A 272 5.89 13.95 7.16
C PHE A 272 4.99 14.96 7.88
N TYR A 273 3.72 14.59 8.07
CA TYR A 273 2.67 15.49 8.55
C TYR A 273 1.82 14.84 9.64
N VAL A 274 1.20 15.69 10.45
CA VAL A 274 0.11 15.28 11.35
C VAL A 274 -1.25 15.68 10.75
N ARG A 275 -2.24 14.78 10.85
CA ARG A 275 -3.61 14.99 10.40
C ARG A 275 -4.45 15.73 11.46
N GLY A 276 -5.67 16.10 11.06
CA GLY A 276 -6.62 16.81 11.94
C GLY A 276 -6.99 16.03 13.21
N ASP A 277 -7.02 14.71 13.12
CA ASP A 277 -7.31 13.77 14.21
C ASP A 277 -6.08 13.41 15.06
N GLY A 278 -4.90 13.95 14.73
CA GLY A 278 -3.65 13.69 15.42
C GLY A 278 -2.88 12.45 14.93
N THR A 279 -3.43 11.67 14.00
CA THR A 279 -2.69 10.60 13.34
C THR A 279 -1.62 11.18 12.40
N ARG A 280 -0.58 10.40 12.11
CA ARG A 280 0.54 10.84 11.27
C ARG A 280 0.38 10.32 9.84
N VAL A 281 1.03 10.99 8.89
CA VAL A 281 1.08 10.55 7.50
C VAL A 281 2.38 11.03 6.85
N TYR A 282 3.05 10.11 6.18
CA TYR A 282 4.16 10.34 5.27
C TYR A 282 3.71 10.22 3.81
N PHE A 283 4.37 10.91 2.89
CA PHE A 283 4.14 10.82 1.46
C PHE A 283 5.43 10.43 0.76
N PHE A 284 5.47 9.22 0.22
CA PHE A 284 6.69 8.62 -0.30
C PHE A 284 7.04 9.11 -1.70
N ASP A 285 8.33 9.25 -1.93
CA ASP A 285 8.87 9.33 -3.29
C ASP A 285 9.04 7.91 -3.87
N HIS A 286 9.04 7.81 -5.19
CA HIS A 286 9.21 6.52 -5.87
C HIS A 286 10.57 5.89 -5.56
N ASP A 287 11.64 6.64 -5.80
CA ASP A 287 13.01 6.13 -5.65
C ASP A 287 13.37 5.86 -4.19
N GLU A 288 12.72 6.55 -3.26
CA GLU A 288 12.80 6.29 -1.82
C GLU A 288 12.31 4.88 -1.49
N LEU A 289 11.16 4.46 -2.03
CA LEU A 289 10.63 3.11 -1.81
C LEU A 289 11.45 2.04 -2.52
N VAL A 290 11.92 2.31 -3.74
CA VAL A 290 12.82 1.41 -4.48
C VAL A 290 14.06 1.10 -3.65
N GLN A 291 14.72 2.12 -3.11
CA GLN A 291 15.92 1.94 -2.27
C GLN A 291 15.60 1.37 -0.90
N MET A 292 14.51 1.81 -0.26
CA MET A 292 14.08 1.31 1.05
C MET A 292 13.85 -0.20 1.02
N TRP A 293 13.18 -0.73 -0.01
CA TRP A 293 12.91 -2.16 -0.12
C TRP A 293 14.08 -2.91 -0.77
N GLY A 294 14.57 -2.42 -1.90
CA GLY A 294 15.57 -3.12 -2.69
C GLY A 294 16.99 -3.01 -2.15
N GLY A 295 17.29 -2.02 -1.31
CA GLY A 295 18.62 -1.80 -0.71
C GLY A 295 18.75 -2.24 0.75
N TRP A 296 17.65 -2.65 1.40
CA TRP A 296 17.65 -3.02 2.81
C TRP A 296 18.36 -4.35 3.06
N THR A 297 19.18 -4.42 4.11
CA THR A 297 19.72 -5.69 4.64
C THR A 297 19.59 -5.79 6.16
N PRO A 298 19.51 -6.99 6.76
CA PRO A 298 19.47 -7.15 8.21
C PRO A 298 20.66 -6.50 8.93
N GLU A 299 21.83 -6.45 8.30
CA GLU A 299 23.09 -5.95 8.88
C GLU A 299 23.22 -4.44 8.77
N LYS A 300 22.80 -3.87 7.62
CA LYS A 300 22.99 -2.43 7.32
C LYS A 300 21.74 -1.59 7.55
N GLY A 301 20.58 -2.23 7.63
CA GLY A 301 19.28 -1.56 7.67
C GLY A 301 18.93 -0.87 6.35
N MET A 302 18.05 0.13 6.41
CA MET A 302 17.66 0.93 5.25
C MET A 302 18.82 1.80 4.75
N GLN A 303 19.04 1.80 3.44
CA GLN A 303 20.05 2.62 2.78
C GLN A 303 19.35 3.49 1.72
N ILE A 304 19.13 4.76 2.03
CA ILE A 304 18.42 5.69 1.15
C ILE A 304 19.35 6.87 0.85
N ASP A 305 19.70 7.04 -0.42
CA ASP A 305 20.38 8.20 -0.98
C ASP A 305 19.52 8.78 -2.11
N LEU A 306 18.82 9.87 -1.82
CA LEU A 306 17.97 10.55 -2.81
C LEU A 306 18.76 11.53 -3.69
N GLU A 307 20.01 11.84 -3.37
CA GLU A 307 20.88 12.65 -4.22
C GLU A 307 21.47 11.80 -5.36
N ASN A 308 21.74 10.52 -5.08
CA ASN A 308 22.25 9.55 -6.05
C ASN A 308 21.40 8.27 -6.05
N PRO A 309 20.15 8.32 -6.55
CA PRO A 309 19.26 7.18 -6.45
C PRO A 309 19.76 5.99 -7.28
N VAL A 310 19.73 4.82 -6.65
CA VAL A 310 20.01 3.55 -7.33
C VAL A 310 18.75 3.10 -8.06
N SER A 311 18.88 2.78 -9.35
CA SER A 311 17.75 2.33 -10.17
C SER A 311 17.28 0.92 -9.79
N GLU A 312 16.02 0.62 -10.11
CA GLU A 312 15.46 -0.73 -9.93
C GLU A 312 16.28 -1.81 -10.65
N ALA A 313 16.77 -1.52 -11.86
CA ALA A 313 17.59 -2.44 -12.64
C ALA A 313 18.89 -2.81 -11.89
N GLN A 314 19.54 -1.82 -11.27
CA GLN A 314 20.75 -2.05 -10.49
C GLN A 314 20.45 -2.88 -9.23
N LEU A 315 19.34 -2.61 -8.54
CA LEU A 315 18.95 -3.38 -7.34
C LEU A 315 18.52 -4.81 -7.69
N ALA A 316 17.93 -5.04 -8.87
CA ALA A 316 17.51 -6.37 -9.32
C ALA A 316 18.70 -7.35 -9.44
N GLU A 317 19.88 -6.84 -9.81
CA GLU A 317 21.14 -7.60 -9.92
C GLU A 317 21.76 -7.95 -8.55
N THR A 318 21.37 -7.27 -7.47
CA THR A 318 21.90 -7.53 -6.13
C THR A 318 21.22 -8.73 -5.49
N ASP A 319 21.93 -9.48 -4.64
CA ASP A 319 21.34 -10.60 -3.88
C ASP A 319 20.69 -10.14 -2.57
N ASN A 320 19.96 -9.02 -2.63
CA ASN A 320 19.38 -8.41 -1.44
C ASN A 320 18.17 -9.22 -0.91
N PRO A 321 17.90 -9.16 0.41
CA PRO A 321 16.87 -9.98 1.05
C PRO A 321 15.46 -9.77 0.52
N PHE A 322 15.15 -8.59 -0.03
CA PHE A 322 13.93 -8.33 -0.78
C PHE A 322 14.26 -8.08 -2.25
N LYS A 323 13.54 -8.76 -3.13
CA LYS A 323 13.47 -8.45 -4.56
C LYS A 323 12.29 -7.50 -4.80
N VAL A 324 12.56 -6.37 -5.44
CA VAL A 324 11.54 -5.45 -5.95
C VAL A 324 11.01 -6.04 -7.25
N LEU A 325 9.80 -6.60 -7.22
CA LEU A 325 9.17 -7.20 -8.38
C LEU A 325 8.42 -6.15 -9.20
N HIS A 326 7.84 -5.19 -8.50
CA HIS A 326 7.21 -4.01 -9.07
C HIS A 326 7.25 -2.87 -8.06
N MET A 327 7.52 -1.66 -8.56
CA MET A 327 7.25 -0.41 -7.87
C MET A 327 6.65 0.57 -8.88
N GLY A 328 5.60 1.28 -8.49
CA GLY A 328 4.91 2.20 -9.38
C GLY A 328 4.09 3.24 -8.63
N ALA A 329 3.66 4.27 -9.36
CA ALA A 329 2.78 5.31 -8.86
C ALA A 329 1.43 5.26 -9.60
N ASP A 330 0.36 4.99 -8.86
CA ASP A 330 -1.03 5.14 -9.33
C ASP A 330 -1.40 6.62 -9.24
N ARG A 331 -1.33 7.30 -10.38
CA ARG A 331 -1.69 8.71 -10.53
C ARG A 331 -3.08 8.85 -11.15
N ARG A 332 -3.96 9.57 -10.45
CA ARG A 332 -5.32 9.82 -10.92
C ARG A 332 -5.66 11.29 -10.88
N LEU A 333 -6.34 11.76 -11.91
CA LEU A 333 -6.98 13.06 -11.89
C LEU A 333 -8.45 12.88 -11.54
N ILE A 334 -8.85 13.28 -10.34
CA ILE A 334 -10.26 13.35 -9.95
C ILE A 334 -10.75 14.77 -10.22
N VAL A 335 -11.92 14.92 -10.84
CA VAL A 335 -12.49 16.24 -11.11
C VAL A 335 -13.83 16.44 -10.40
N ASN A 336 -14.01 17.62 -9.82
CA ASN A 336 -15.34 18.10 -9.46
C ASN A 336 -15.91 18.84 -10.67
N ARG A 337 -16.91 18.24 -11.32
CA ARG A 337 -17.50 18.78 -12.56
C ARG A 337 -18.31 20.06 -12.31
N SER A 338 -18.86 20.23 -11.10
CA SER A 338 -19.66 21.40 -10.71
C SER A 338 -18.78 22.60 -10.41
N SER A 339 -17.78 22.44 -9.52
CA SER A 339 -16.86 23.52 -9.14
C SER A 339 -15.65 23.65 -10.06
N LYS A 340 -15.55 22.81 -11.09
CA LYS A 340 -14.44 22.75 -12.06
C LYS A 340 -13.06 22.54 -11.43
N LEU A 341 -13.00 21.92 -10.25
CA LEU A 341 -11.75 21.65 -9.55
C LEU A 341 -11.08 20.37 -10.05
N LYS A 342 -9.78 20.46 -10.35
CA LYS A 342 -8.89 19.32 -10.58
C LYS A 342 -8.27 18.86 -9.27
N MET A 343 -8.17 17.55 -9.06
CA MET A 343 -7.59 16.94 -7.87
C MET A 343 -6.67 15.80 -8.27
N TYR A 344 -5.37 16.09 -8.35
CA TYR A 344 -4.33 15.09 -8.59
C TYR A 344 -4.13 14.23 -7.35
N ARG A 345 -4.27 12.92 -7.51
CA ARG A 345 -4.05 11.92 -6.47
C ARG A 345 -2.88 11.05 -6.85
N CYS A 346 -2.06 10.69 -5.86
CA CYS A 346 -0.86 9.90 -6.05
C CYS A 346 -0.77 8.85 -4.94
N TRP A 347 -0.72 7.58 -5.34
CA TRP A 347 -0.47 6.46 -4.45
C TRP A 347 0.70 5.65 -4.97
N MET A 348 1.56 5.23 -4.06
CA MET A 348 2.64 4.31 -4.36
C MET A 348 2.13 2.88 -4.24
N GLN A 349 2.51 2.02 -5.17
CA GLN A 349 2.12 0.62 -5.20
C GLN A 349 3.34 -0.25 -5.48
N GLY A 350 3.53 -1.29 -4.67
CA GLY A 350 4.70 -2.14 -4.76
C GLY A 350 4.36 -3.61 -4.53
N LEU A 351 5.14 -4.47 -5.17
CA LEU A 351 5.17 -5.91 -4.93
C LEU A 351 6.62 -6.30 -4.66
N PHE A 352 6.86 -6.89 -3.49
CA PHE A 352 8.18 -7.35 -3.09
C PHE A 352 8.15 -8.83 -2.75
N ARG A 353 9.29 -9.51 -2.91
CA ARG A 353 9.44 -10.93 -2.54
C ARG A 353 10.66 -11.11 -1.66
N LYS A 354 10.51 -11.88 -0.58
CA LYS A 354 11.64 -12.32 0.24
C LYS A 354 12.50 -13.32 -0.54
N HIS A 355 13.82 -13.10 -0.53
CA HIS A 355 14.79 -13.95 -1.19
C HIS A 355 14.81 -15.38 -0.61
N GLY A 356 15.17 -16.35 -1.45
CA GLY A 356 15.15 -17.79 -1.18
C GLY A 356 13.76 -18.37 -1.36
N GLY A 357 13.59 -19.51 -2.02
CA GLY A 357 12.29 -20.06 -2.44
C GLY A 357 12.29 -20.39 -3.93
N PRO A 358 11.31 -21.16 -4.46
CA PRO A 358 11.27 -21.45 -5.89
C PRO A 358 11.13 -20.16 -6.71
N GLU A 359 12.09 -19.91 -7.60
CA GLU A 359 11.99 -18.87 -8.63
C GLU A 359 10.70 -19.09 -9.44
N PRO A 360 9.93 -18.04 -9.76
CA PRO A 360 8.88 -18.17 -10.77
C PRO A 360 9.57 -18.56 -12.08
N THR A 361 9.32 -19.76 -12.57
CA THR A 361 9.92 -20.25 -13.81
C THR A 361 9.54 -19.30 -14.96
N THR A 362 10.53 -18.72 -15.62
CA THR A 362 10.35 -17.90 -16.83
C THR A 362 10.46 -18.81 -18.04
N GLU A 363 9.34 -19.40 -18.48
CA GLU A 363 9.31 -20.07 -19.79
C GLU A 363 9.24 -19.00 -20.88
N SER A 364 10.39 -18.75 -21.53
CA SER A 364 10.45 -18.07 -22.81
C SER A 364 9.66 -18.90 -23.82
N THR A 365 8.54 -18.34 -24.27
CA THR A 365 7.80 -18.91 -25.40
C THR A 365 8.36 -18.27 -26.66
N GLU A 366 9.08 -19.09 -27.45
CA GLU A 366 9.40 -18.83 -28.85
C GLU A 366 8.15 -18.65 -29.72
#